data_AF-A0A7S1LH34-F1
#
_entry.id   AF-A0A7S1LH34-F1
#
_cell.length_a   1.000
_cell.length_b   1.000
_cell.length_c   1.000
_cell.angle_alpha   90.00
_cell.angle_beta   90.00
_cell.angle_gamma   90.00
#
_symmetry.space_group_name_H-M   'P 1'
#
loop_
_entity.id
_entity.type
_entity.pdbx_description
1 polymer ?
#
loop_
_entity_poly.entity_id
_entity_poly.type
_entity_poly.pdbx_seq_one_letter_code
_entity_poly.pdbx_strand_id
1 'polypeptide(L)'
;AEFGDEVSMAFESVEGRDFKPLAKEEAILLQHELLQRYRYSPFQMRLKDLEASHGRGTPALSVAVDELCMEVQAHVLPKYGLPTGQDGLEGLERALVTLDLDDEVCAVSNEVRLALGRLPRRKAEVELAATEEKEGGGMFDWGSLGVREADSIRQALVEYVFGGVSCRIFQQPISRDTTDAEATSSELWPAGLALAKYLEFNVTTMGRDSPAGLSVLELGAGTGLAGLSARALGARQVMFTDLKAALPWLRQNIALNERLGEDRAGG
;
A
#
# COMPACT_ATOMS: atom_id res chain seq x y z
N ALA A 1 -36.58 12.63 -8.86
CA ALA A 1 -35.97 13.36 -10.00
C ALA A 1 -35.01 14.34 -9.34
N GLU A 2 -33.83 13.80 -9.07
CA GLU A 2 -33.02 14.06 -7.90
C GLU A 2 -31.57 14.13 -8.37
N PHE A 3 -30.81 15.11 -7.84
CA PHE A 3 -29.34 15.14 -7.80
C PHE A 3 -28.59 15.17 -9.15
N GLY A 4 -29.00 16.03 -10.10
CA GLY A 4 -28.33 16.15 -11.42
C GLY A 4 -27.59 17.45 -11.72
N ASP A 5 -27.96 18.59 -11.14
CA ASP A 5 -27.64 19.90 -11.75
C ASP A 5 -26.79 20.87 -10.90
N GLU A 6 -26.32 20.49 -9.70
CA GLU A 6 -25.57 21.42 -8.83
C GLU A 6 -24.04 21.25 -8.82
N VAL A 7 -23.46 20.36 -9.64
CA VAL A 7 -21.98 20.18 -9.72
C VAL A 7 -21.40 20.75 -11.03
N SER A 8 -22.06 21.75 -11.63
CA SER A 8 -21.59 22.39 -12.87
C SER A 8 -20.97 23.79 -12.66
N MET A 9 -20.92 24.31 -11.44
CA MET A 9 -20.38 25.66 -11.19
C MET A 9 -19.46 25.73 -9.98
N ALA A 10 -18.17 25.43 -10.21
CA ALA A 10 -17.05 25.96 -9.43
C ALA A 10 -15.72 25.81 -10.22
N PHE A 11 -15.67 26.33 -11.45
CA PHE A 11 -14.40 26.68 -12.08
C PHE A 11 -14.23 28.20 -11.95
N GLU A 12 -13.98 28.66 -10.71
CA GLU A 12 -13.45 30.01 -10.55
C GLU A 12 -11.98 30.02 -11.00
N SER A 13 -11.74 30.91 -11.96
CA SER A 13 -10.45 31.20 -12.57
C SER A 13 -9.53 31.84 -11.53
N VAL A 14 -8.73 31.02 -10.85
CA VAL A 14 -7.54 31.51 -10.13
C VAL A 14 -6.39 31.49 -11.15
N GLU A 15 -5.85 32.68 -11.43
CA GLU A 15 -4.69 32.97 -12.30
C GLU A 15 -4.83 32.94 -13.83
N GLY A 16 -6.03 33.11 -14.42
CA GLY A 16 -6.15 33.41 -15.86
C GLY A 16 -5.56 32.36 -16.82
N ARG A 17 -5.28 31.14 -16.34
CA ARG A 17 -4.85 29.98 -17.13
C ARG A 17 -6.06 29.06 -17.31
N ASP A 18 -6.73 29.16 -18.45
CA ASP A 18 -7.84 28.28 -18.81
C ASP A 18 -7.28 26.96 -19.35
N PHE A 19 -7.27 25.92 -18.50
CA PHE A 19 -7.02 24.55 -18.95
C PHE A 19 -8.30 23.92 -19.46
N LYS A 20 -8.22 23.12 -20.52
CA LYS A 20 -9.35 22.29 -20.97
C LYS A 20 -9.77 21.38 -19.81
N PRO A 21 -11.05 21.37 -19.38
CA PRO A 21 -11.51 20.41 -18.39
C PRO A 21 -11.40 18.98 -18.95
N LEU A 22 -10.81 18.06 -18.18
CA LEU A 22 -10.77 16.64 -18.53
C LEU A 22 -12.07 15.97 -18.14
N ALA A 23 -12.66 15.23 -19.08
CA ALA A 23 -13.73 14.28 -18.75
C ALA A 23 -13.16 13.07 -17.98
N LYS A 24 -14.03 12.36 -17.25
CA LYS A 24 -13.67 11.14 -16.51
C LYS A 24 -12.93 10.13 -17.40
N GLU A 25 -13.48 9.84 -18.57
CA GLU A 25 -12.92 8.86 -19.51
C GLU A 25 -11.56 9.30 -20.05
N GLU A 26 -11.39 10.60 -20.31
CA GLU A 26 -10.10 11.17 -20.74
C GLU A 26 -9.06 11.08 -19.63
N ALA A 27 -9.46 11.35 -18.37
CA ALA A 27 -8.58 11.22 -17.22
C ALA A 27 -8.12 9.77 -17.02
N ILE A 28 -9.02 8.80 -17.10
CA ILE A 28 -8.68 7.37 -17.00
C ILE A 28 -7.70 6.96 -18.11
N LEU A 29 -7.97 7.33 -19.37
CA LEU A 29 -7.10 7.00 -20.50
C LEU A 29 -5.72 7.64 -20.35
N LEU A 30 -5.66 8.92 -19.96
CA LEU A 30 -4.41 9.64 -19.71
C LEU A 30 -3.60 8.93 -18.63
N GLN A 31 -4.24 8.61 -17.50
CA GLN A 31 -3.56 7.97 -16.38
C GLN A 31 -3.09 6.55 -16.72
N HIS A 32 -3.84 5.77 -17.51
CA HIS A 32 -3.35 4.50 -18.02
C HIS A 32 -2.15 4.65 -18.94
N GLU A 33 -2.15 5.68 -19.80
CA GLU A 33 -1.02 5.95 -20.69
C GLU A 33 0.24 6.37 -19.90
N LEU A 34 0.09 7.13 -18.82
CA LEU A 34 1.16 7.42 -17.85
C LEU A 34 1.62 6.16 -17.14
N LEU A 35 0.69 5.36 -16.61
CA LEU A 35 0.97 4.12 -15.89
C LEU A 35 1.80 3.15 -16.72
N GLN A 36 1.46 2.97 -17.99
CA GLN A 36 2.23 2.10 -18.90
C GLN A 36 3.68 2.56 -19.06
N ARG A 37 3.91 3.89 -19.15
CA ARG A 37 5.26 4.45 -19.26
C ARG A 37 6.02 4.38 -17.95
N TYR A 38 5.36 4.62 -16.82
CA TYR A 38 5.99 4.49 -15.52
C TYR A 38 6.33 3.03 -15.21
N ARG A 39 5.50 2.06 -15.59
CA ARG A 39 5.82 0.61 -15.46
C ARG A 39 6.91 0.13 -16.43
N TYR A 40 7.30 0.94 -17.40
CA TYR A 40 8.31 0.55 -18.38
C TYR A 40 9.68 0.38 -17.73
N SER A 41 10.36 -0.74 -18.03
CA SER A 41 11.59 -1.15 -17.33
C SER A 41 12.70 -0.07 -17.31
N PRO A 42 13.00 0.65 -18.41
CA PRO A 42 13.98 1.74 -18.38
C PRO A 42 13.63 2.87 -17.40
N PHE A 43 12.35 3.21 -17.25
CA PHE A 43 11.92 4.22 -16.28
C PHE A 43 12.14 3.71 -14.85
N GLN A 44 11.70 2.49 -14.56
CA GLN A 44 11.85 1.88 -13.23
C GLN A 44 13.31 1.69 -12.81
N MET A 45 14.20 1.37 -13.74
CA MET A 45 15.64 1.30 -13.47
C MET A 45 16.19 2.67 -13.06
N ARG A 46 15.87 3.73 -13.82
CA ARG A 46 16.29 5.10 -13.49
C ARG A 46 15.73 5.56 -12.14
N LEU A 47 14.45 5.25 -11.85
CA LEU A 47 13.85 5.56 -10.56
C LEU A 47 14.60 4.89 -9.41
N LYS A 48 14.94 3.60 -9.55
CA LYS A 48 15.71 2.86 -8.54
C LYS A 48 17.12 3.41 -8.34
N ASP A 49 17.78 3.82 -9.42
CA ASP A 49 19.11 4.43 -9.35
C ASP A 49 19.08 5.79 -8.63
N LEU A 50 18.03 6.59 -8.85
CA LEU A 50 17.79 7.83 -8.12
C LEU A 50 17.54 7.58 -6.63
N GLU A 51 16.70 6.61 -6.28
CA GLU A 51 16.45 6.22 -4.89
C GLU A 51 17.73 5.77 -4.18
N ALA A 52 18.58 4.99 -4.85
CA ALA A 52 19.85 4.54 -4.31
C ALA A 52 20.87 5.69 -4.13
N SER A 53 20.82 6.69 -5.01
CA SER A 53 21.78 7.81 -5.01
C SER A 53 21.41 8.90 -4.01
N HIS A 54 20.11 9.20 -3.85
CA HIS A 54 19.64 10.31 -3.01
C HIS A 54 19.09 9.85 -1.66
N GLY A 55 18.71 8.59 -1.52
CA GLY A 55 18.00 8.09 -0.35
C GLY A 55 16.51 8.47 -0.37
N ARG A 56 15.66 7.52 0.03
CA ARG A 56 14.20 7.72 0.09
C ARG A 56 13.81 8.83 1.08
N GLY A 57 12.76 9.58 0.74
CA GLY A 57 12.23 10.66 1.58
C GLY A 57 13.06 11.94 1.60
N THR A 58 14.10 12.07 0.77
CA THR A 58 14.89 13.30 0.70
C THR A 58 14.31 14.30 -0.30
N PRO A 59 14.42 15.62 -0.03
CA PRO A 59 14.03 16.64 -1.01
C PRO A 59 14.79 16.52 -2.35
N ALA A 60 16.06 16.05 -2.29
CA ALA A 60 16.86 15.82 -3.48
C ALA A 60 16.29 14.69 -4.35
N LEU A 61 15.77 13.62 -3.74
CA LEU A 61 15.08 12.57 -4.47
C LEU A 61 13.80 13.08 -5.13
N SER A 62 13.02 13.92 -4.43
CA SER A 62 11.83 14.56 -5.00
C SER A 62 12.18 15.26 -6.30
N VAL A 63 13.05 16.26 -6.26
CA VAL A 63 13.43 17.03 -7.45
C VAL A 63 13.87 16.14 -8.62
N ALA A 64 14.67 15.11 -8.35
CA ALA A 64 15.13 14.19 -9.39
C ALA A 64 14.02 13.32 -9.99
N VAL A 65 13.04 12.89 -9.18
CA VAL A 65 11.88 12.12 -9.64
C VAL A 65 10.91 13.01 -10.42
N ASP A 66 10.74 14.28 -10.04
CA ASP A 66 9.96 15.27 -10.79
C ASP A 66 10.49 15.39 -12.22
N GLU A 67 11.80 15.62 -12.35
CA GLU A 67 12.47 15.74 -13.65
C GLU A 67 12.27 14.47 -14.50
N LEU A 68 12.46 13.29 -13.90
CA LEU A 68 12.25 12.02 -14.58
C LEU A 68 10.79 11.84 -15.06
N CYS A 69 9.82 12.24 -14.23
CA CYS A 69 8.40 12.17 -14.58
C CYS A 69 8.02 13.19 -15.66
N MET A 70 8.62 14.38 -15.63
CA MET A 70 8.40 15.42 -16.65
C MET A 70 8.79 14.95 -18.05
N GLU A 71 9.86 14.17 -18.19
CA GLU A 71 10.25 13.56 -19.47
C GLU A 71 9.12 12.68 -20.04
N VAL A 72 8.45 11.90 -19.19
CA VAL A 72 7.32 11.05 -19.58
C VAL A 72 6.09 11.89 -19.90
N GLN A 73 5.74 12.82 -19.02
CA GLN A 73 4.54 13.63 -19.09
C GLN A 73 4.53 14.56 -20.30
N ALA A 74 5.69 15.10 -20.70
CA ALA A 74 5.83 15.92 -21.91
C ALA A 74 5.34 15.24 -23.19
N HIS A 75 5.32 13.89 -23.22
CA HIS A 75 4.83 13.11 -24.35
C HIS A 75 3.35 12.70 -24.23
N VAL A 76 2.78 12.78 -23.04
CA VAL A 76 1.42 12.27 -22.75
C VAL A 76 0.43 13.42 -22.62
N LEU A 77 0.72 14.43 -21.79
CA LEU A 77 -0.20 15.53 -21.49
C LEU A 77 -0.76 16.24 -22.74
N PRO A 78 0.06 16.56 -23.78
CA PRO A 78 -0.45 17.23 -24.98
C PRO A 78 -1.51 16.44 -25.75
N LYS A 79 -1.51 15.11 -25.67
CA LYS A 79 -2.50 14.27 -26.35
C LYS A 79 -3.92 14.46 -25.81
N TYR A 80 -4.02 14.92 -24.58
CA TYR A 80 -5.28 15.12 -23.86
C TYR A 80 -5.64 16.61 -23.74
N GLY A 81 -4.87 17.50 -24.39
CA GLY A 81 -5.12 18.94 -24.39
C GLY A 81 -4.54 19.69 -23.20
N LEU A 82 -3.62 19.07 -22.44
CA LEU A 82 -2.86 19.73 -21.38
C LEU A 82 -1.48 20.18 -21.92
N PRO A 83 -0.96 21.35 -21.51
CA PRO A 83 0.37 21.78 -21.94
C PRO A 83 1.48 20.86 -21.41
N THR A 84 2.70 21.03 -21.93
CA THR A 84 3.89 20.36 -21.39
C THR A 84 4.45 21.09 -20.19
N GLY A 85 5.12 20.38 -19.29
CA GLY A 85 5.79 20.98 -18.13
C GLY A 85 4.82 21.28 -16.98
N GLN A 86 5.20 22.23 -16.13
CA GLN A 86 4.53 22.47 -14.86
C GLN A 86 3.06 22.89 -15.02
N ASP A 87 2.74 23.72 -16.01
CA ASP A 87 1.36 24.14 -16.29
C ASP A 87 0.45 22.93 -16.59
N GLY A 88 0.97 21.94 -17.31
CA GLY A 88 0.22 20.73 -17.65
C GLY A 88 -0.03 19.85 -16.44
N LEU A 89 0.96 19.79 -15.55
CA LEU A 89 0.87 19.06 -14.30
C LEU A 89 -0.18 19.69 -13.38
N GLU A 90 -0.12 21.01 -13.20
CA GLU A 90 -1.11 21.77 -12.41
C GLU A 90 -2.53 21.55 -12.96
N GLY A 91 -2.70 21.58 -14.29
CA GLY A 91 -3.96 21.28 -14.94
C GLY A 91 -4.46 19.85 -14.68
N LEU A 92 -3.56 18.86 -14.72
CA LEU A 92 -3.88 17.46 -14.42
C LEU A 92 -4.25 17.28 -12.93
N GLU A 93 -3.46 17.83 -12.01
CA GLU A 93 -3.74 17.73 -10.58
C GLU A 93 -5.09 18.34 -10.23
N ARG A 94 -5.37 19.54 -10.77
CA ARG A 94 -6.67 20.20 -10.57
C ARG A 94 -7.84 19.38 -11.11
N ALA A 95 -7.67 18.73 -12.26
CA ALA A 95 -8.70 17.83 -12.79
C ALA A 95 -8.92 16.62 -11.88
N LEU A 96 -7.87 16.04 -11.32
CA LEU A 96 -7.95 14.84 -10.49
C LEU A 96 -8.48 15.10 -9.07
N VAL A 97 -8.37 16.32 -8.54
CA VAL A 97 -8.89 16.67 -7.19
C VAL A 97 -10.36 16.26 -7.03
N THR A 98 -11.20 16.49 -8.03
CA THR A 98 -12.63 16.15 -7.97
C THR A 98 -12.93 14.79 -8.60
N LEU A 99 -12.22 14.42 -9.66
CA LEU A 99 -12.43 13.14 -10.35
C LEU A 99 -12.00 11.93 -9.51
N ASP A 100 -11.00 12.06 -8.63
CA ASP A 100 -10.55 10.97 -7.75
C ASP A 100 -11.65 10.52 -6.74
N LEU A 101 -12.74 11.28 -6.56
CA LEU A 101 -13.89 10.82 -5.77
C LEU A 101 -14.64 9.64 -6.40
N ASP A 102 -14.50 9.47 -7.72
CA ASP A 102 -15.00 8.30 -8.44
C ASP A 102 -14.06 7.10 -8.21
N ASP A 103 -14.63 5.95 -7.83
CA ASP A 103 -13.86 4.77 -7.42
C ASP A 103 -12.95 4.24 -8.55
N GLU A 104 -13.34 4.39 -9.81
CA GLU A 104 -12.56 3.93 -10.97
C GLU A 104 -11.37 4.83 -11.23
N VAL A 105 -11.57 6.15 -11.20
CA VAL A 105 -10.48 7.13 -11.33
C VAL A 105 -9.49 6.96 -10.19
N CYS A 106 -9.98 6.85 -8.96
CA CYS A 106 -9.17 6.65 -7.76
C CYS A 106 -8.30 5.38 -7.85
N ALA A 107 -8.86 4.29 -8.37
CA ALA A 107 -8.12 3.04 -8.55
C ALA A 107 -6.93 3.22 -9.51
N VAL A 108 -7.12 3.92 -10.63
CA VAL A 108 -6.04 4.18 -11.59
C VAL A 108 -5.02 5.17 -11.03
N SER A 109 -5.45 6.23 -10.33
CA SER A 109 -4.57 7.17 -9.63
C SER A 109 -3.67 6.44 -8.63
N ASN A 110 -4.21 5.47 -7.92
CA ASN A 110 -3.45 4.64 -6.98
C ASN A 110 -2.45 3.70 -7.66
N GLU A 111 -2.79 3.12 -8.82
CA GLU A 111 -1.84 2.35 -9.64
C GLU A 111 -0.67 3.23 -10.12
N VAL A 112 -0.96 4.45 -10.58
CA VAL A 112 0.08 5.42 -11.00
C VAL A 112 0.99 5.76 -9.84
N ARG A 113 0.43 6.03 -8.65
CA ARG A 113 1.20 6.27 -7.42
C ARG A 113 2.12 5.10 -7.08
N LEU A 114 1.60 3.87 -7.14
CA LEU A 114 2.38 2.65 -6.87
C LEU A 114 3.53 2.48 -7.85
N ALA A 115 3.30 2.71 -9.15
CA ALA A 115 4.36 2.66 -10.16
C ALA A 115 5.47 3.70 -9.92
N LEU A 116 5.17 4.76 -9.20
CA LEU A 116 6.12 5.81 -8.82
C LEU A 116 6.71 5.62 -7.41
N GLY A 117 6.52 4.43 -6.81
CA GLY A 117 7.03 4.12 -5.47
C GLY A 117 6.26 4.79 -4.34
N ARG A 118 5.07 5.34 -4.61
CA ARG A 118 4.21 6.02 -3.63
C ARG A 118 3.10 5.11 -3.12
N LEU A 119 2.68 5.34 -1.89
CA LEU A 119 1.53 4.64 -1.33
C LEU A 119 0.22 5.11 -1.98
N PRO A 120 -0.76 4.21 -2.14
CA PRO A 120 -2.10 4.58 -2.59
C PRO A 120 -2.78 5.47 -1.54
N ARG A 121 -3.63 6.39 -1.99
CA ARG A 121 -4.49 7.22 -1.15
C ARG A 121 -5.73 6.43 -0.74
N ARG A 122 -6.14 6.59 0.51
CA ARG A 122 -7.41 6.05 1.03
C ARG A 122 -8.55 6.97 0.64
N LYS A 123 -9.77 6.41 0.55
CA LYS A 123 -10.98 7.18 0.19
C LYS A 123 -11.17 8.45 1.04
N ALA A 124 -11.03 8.33 2.36
CA ALA A 124 -11.10 9.47 3.28
C ALA A 124 -10.03 10.55 3.04
N GLU A 125 -8.86 10.20 2.48
CA GLU A 125 -7.79 11.16 2.17
C GLU A 125 -8.05 11.88 0.86
N VAL A 126 -8.66 11.18 -0.11
CA VAL A 126 -9.14 11.77 -1.34
C VAL A 126 -10.29 12.74 -1.05
N GLU A 127 -11.26 12.33 -0.22
CA GLU A 127 -12.37 13.18 0.22
C GLU A 127 -11.86 14.43 0.98
N LEU A 128 -10.85 14.28 1.83
CA LEU A 128 -10.23 15.42 2.50
C LEU A 128 -9.49 16.33 1.51
N ALA A 129 -8.74 15.78 0.56
CA ALA A 129 -8.04 16.57 -0.46
C ALA A 129 -8.99 17.29 -1.41
N ALA A 130 -10.19 16.75 -1.65
CA ALA A 130 -11.23 17.40 -2.45
C ALA A 130 -11.88 18.59 -1.73
N THR A 131 -11.74 18.70 -0.41
CA THR A 131 -12.38 19.74 0.42
C THR A 131 -11.41 20.78 0.96
N GLU A 132 -10.11 20.46 1.05
CA GLU A 132 -9.07 21.41 1.42
C GLU A 132 -8.47 22.07 0.17
N GLU A 133 -8.55 23.40 0.04
CA GLU A 133 -7.73 24.19 -0.88
C GLU A 133 -6.25 24.21 -0.42
N LYS A 134 -5.60 23.04 -0.36
CA LYS A 134 -4.18 22.96 -0.01
C LYS A 134 -3.31 22.71 -1.23
N GLU A 135 -2.31 23.57 -1.39
CA GLU A 135 -1.11 23.29 -2.16
C GLU A 135 -0.31 22.18 -1.44
N GLY A 136 -0.43 20.94 -1.91
CA GLY A 136 0.31 19.79 -1.38
C GLY A 136 -0.56 18.54 -1.19
N GLY A 137 0.06 17.36 -1.27
CA GLY A 137 -0.63 16.06 -1.15
C GLY A 137 -1.26 15.52 -2.44
N GLY A 138 -1.08 16.21 -3.58
CA GLY A 138 -1.56 15.82 -4.91
C GLY A 138 -1.01 14.49 -5.43
N MET A 139 -1.54 14.04 -6.57
CA MET A 139 -1.07 12.82 -7.23
C MET A 139 0.45 12.87 -7.47
N PHE A 140 0.98 14.07 -7.73
CA PHE A 140 2.38 14.35 -8.03
C PHE A 140 3.05 15.26 -6.98
N ASP A 141 2.56 15.30 -5.74
CA ASP A 141 3.30 15.97 -4.64
C ASP A 141 4.55 15.17 -4.24
N TRP A 142 5.65 15.38 -4.94
CA TRP A 142 6.88 14.61 -4.77
C TRP A 142 7.67 14.93 -3.51
N GLY A 143 7.42 16.10 -2.90
CA GLY A 143 7.99 16.46 -1.59
C GLY A 143 7.57 15.50 -0.48
N SER A 144 6.47 14.78 -0.70
CA SER A 144 5.93 13.72 0.16
C SER A 144 6.25 12.30 -0.35
N LEU A 145 7.43 12.08 -0.97
CA LEU A 145 7.93 10.75 -1.34
C LEU A 145 8.16 9.90 -0.08
N GLY A 146 7.11 9.24 0.37
CA GLY A 146 7.19 8.13 1.33
C GLY A 146 7.76 8.50 2.70
N VAL A 147 7.05 9.33 3.47
CA VAL A 147 7.09 9.22 4.94
C VAL A 147 5.67 9.27 5.49
N ARG A 148 4.97 8.15 5.37
CA ARG A 148 3.91 7.77 6.30
C ARG A 148 4.24 6.41 6.92
N GLU A 149 5.43 6.33 7.51
CA GLU A 149 5.77 5.17 8.34
C GLU A 149 4.86 5.07 9.57
N ALA A 150 4.28 6.16 10.10
CA ALA A 150 3.57 6.11 11.38
C ALA A 150 2.10 5.64 11.31
N ASP A 151 1.32 6.05 10.30
CA ASP A 151 -0.14 5.81 10.29
C ASP A 151 -0.56 4.57 9.47
N SER A 152 0.21 4.17 8.45
CA SER A 152 0.02 2.93 7.71
C SER A 152 0.28 1.68 8.58
N ILE A 153 1.14 1.81 9.60
CA ILE A 153 1.39 0.74 10.60
C ILE A 153 0.10 0.32 11.31
N ARG A 154 -0.88 1.21 11.49
CA ARG A 154 -2.14 0.88 12.18
C ARG A 154 -3.15 0.11 11.32
N GLN A 155 -3.04 0.17 9.99
CA GLN A 155 -3.88 -0.64 9.07
C GLN A 155 -3.15 -1.88 8.53
N ALA A 156 -1.82 -1.93 8.68
CA ALA A 156 -1.01 -3.11 8.43
C ALA A 156 -0.92 -4.06 9.64
N LEU A 157 -1.07 -3.55 10.87
CA LEU A 157 -1.05 -4.37 12.09
C LEU A 157 -2.46 -4.89 12.40
N VAL A 158 -2.68 -6.18 12.18
CA VAL A 158 -3.94 -6.87 12.48
C VAL A 158 -3.76 -7.74 13.72
N GLU A 159 -4.70 -7.63 14.66
CA GLU A 159 -4.74 -8.46 15.87
C GLU A 159 -5.63 -9.69 15.64
N TYR A 160 -5.08 -10.85 15.94
CA TYR A 160 -5.78 -12.13 15.97
C TYR A 160 -5.73 -12.71 17.37
N VAL A 161 -6.86 -13.18 17.89
CA VAL A 161 -6.91 -13.81 19.21
C VAL A 161 -7.05 -15.32 19.05
N PHE A 162 -6.19 -16.07 19.75
CA PHE A 162 -6.24 -17.53 19.84
C PHE A 162 -6.19 -18.00 21.29
N GLY A 163 -7.22 -18.71 21.75
CA GLY A 163 -7.28 -19.20 23.13
C GLY A 163 -7.10 -18.08 24.18
N GLY A 164 -7.63 -16.89 23.89
CA GLY A 164 -7.54 -15.70 24.73
C GLY A 164 -6.22 -14.93 24.66
N VAL A 165 -5.27 -15.36 23.83
CA VAL A 165 -3.96 -14.71 23.67
C VAL A 165 -3.93 -13.91 22.36
N SER A 166 -3.54 -12.65 22.46
CA SER A 166 -3.41 -11.73 21.33
C SER A 166 -2.14 -11.99 20.53
N CYS A 167 -2.30 -12.18 19.22
CA CYS A 167 -1.23 -12.30 18.22
C CYS A 167 -1.34 -11.13 17.25
N ARG A 168 -0.31 -10.30 17.18
CA ARG A 168 -0.29 -9.11 16.31
C ARG A 168 0.54 -9.38 15.06
N ILE A 169 -0.07 -9.27 13.89
CA ILE A 169 0.57 -9.53 12.60
C ILE A 169 0.63 -8.24 11.79
N PHE A 170 1.83 -7.84 11.43
CA PHE A 170 2.05 -6.83 10.41
C PHE A 170 1.90 -7.46 9.01
N GLN A 171 1.10 -6.83 8.16
CA GLN A 171 0.78 -7.27 6.80
C GLN A 171 0.93 -6.11 5.83
N GLN A 172 1.50 -6.38 4.65
CA GLN A 172 1.48 -5.46 3.52
C GLN A 172 0.67 -6.09 2.38
N PRO A 173 -0.37 -5.38 1.88
CA PRO A 173 -1.12 -5.84 0.72
C PRO A 173 -0.22 -6.01 -0.49
N ILE A 174 -0.38 -7.13 -1.19
CA ILE A 174 0.38 -7.44 -2.40
C ILE A 174 -0.31 -6.79 -3.60
N SER A 175 0.47 -6.14 -4.48
CA SER A 175 -0.01 -5.77 -5.82
C SER A 175 -0.28 -7.06 -6.61
N ARG A 176 -1.49 -7.21 -7.19
CA ARG A 176 -1.96 -8.46 -7.82
C ARG A 176 -1.10 -8.99 -8.98
N ASP A 177 -0.08 -8.24 -9.42
CA ASP A 177 0.79 -8.55 -10.56
C ASP A 177 2.20 -9.07 -10.18
N THR A 178 2.54 -9.29 -8.90
CA THR A 178 3.87 -9.79 -8.51
C THR A 178 3.91 -11.28 -8.19
N THR A 179 4.91 -11.98 -8.75
CA THR A 179 5.31 -13.34 -8.37
C THR A 179 6.51 -13.36 -7.43
N ASP A 180 6.92 -12.21 -6.89
CA ASP A 180 8.09 -12.10 -6.03
C ASP A 180 7.82 -12.72 -4.66
N ALA A 181 8.68 -13.65 -4.26
CA ALA A 181 8.59 -14.35 -2.97
C ALA A 181 8.61 -13.40 -1.76
N GLU A 182 9.21 -12.22 -1.90
CA GLU A 182 9.21 -11.18 -0.87
C GLU A 182 7.81 -10.59 -0.66
N ALA A 183 7.13 -10.27 -1.76
CA ALA A 183 5.77 -9.73 -1.73
C ALA A 183 4.79 -10.79 -1.24
N THR A 184 4.86 -12.03 -1.73
CA THR A 184 3.94 -13.10 -1.26
C THR A 184 4.05 -13.42 0.22
N SER A 185 5.19 -13.14 0.84
CA SER A 185 5.42 -13.39 2.27
C SER A 185 4.85 -12.31 3.22
N SER A 186 4.50 -11.13 2.70
CA SER A 186 4.04 -10.00 3.51
C SER A 186 2.52 -9.97 3.73
N GLU A 187 1.75 -10.85 3.11
CA GLU A 187 0.29 -10.94 3.28
C GLU A 187 -0.12 -12.26 3.94
N LEU A 188 -1.14 -12.22 4.79
CA LEU A 188 -1.72 -13.45 5.34
C LEU A 188 -2.61 -14.12 4.28
N TRP A 189 -2.16 -15.29 3.85
CA TRP A 189 -2.96 -16.12 2.95
C TRP A 189 -4.14 -16.77 3.67
N PRO A 190 -5.30 -16.97 2.99
CA PRO A 190 -6.47 -17.62 3.56
C PRO A 190 -6.18 -19.00 4.19
N ALA A 191 -5.24 -19.76 3.61
CA ALA A 191 -4.85 -21.06 4.12
C ALA A 191 -4.15 -20.97 5.50
N GLY A 192 -3.30 -19.96 5.72
CA GLY A 192 -2.64 -19.73 7.00
C GLY A 192 -3.64 -19.38 8.11
N LEU A 193 -4.61 -18.52 7.80
CA LEU A 193 -5.70 -18.19 8.72
C LEU A 193 -6.58 -19.41 9.03
N ALA A 194 -6.94 -20.19 7.99
CA ALA A 194 -7.75 -21.40 8.15
C ALA A 194 -7.06 -22.43 9.04
N LEU A 195 -5.74 -22.65 8.87
CA LEU A 195 -4.96 -23.54 9.73
C LEU A 195 -4.92 -23.02 11.18
N ALA A 196 -4.67 -21.73 11.39
CA ALA A 196 -4.63 -21.14 12.72
C ALA A 196 -5.98 -21.32 13.46
N LYS A 197 -7.10 -21.11 12.76
CA LYS A 197 -8.46 -21.31 13.30
C LYS A 197 -8.80 -22.78 13.50
N TYR A 198 -8.34 -23.66 12.62
CA TYR A 198 -8.48 -25.10 12.80
C TYR A 198 -7.77 -25.58 14.08
N LEU A 199 -6.54 -25.12 14.32
CA LEU A 199 -5.80 -25.44 15.54
C LEU A 199 -6.54 -24.98 16.79
N GLU A 200 -7.06 -23.75 16.79
CA GLU A 200 -7.83 -23.20 17.91
C GLU A 200 -9.11 -24.00 18.17
N PHE A 201 -9.89 -24.25 17.11
CA PHE A 201 -11.19 -24.93 17.23
C PHE A 201 -11.06 -26.36 17.76
N ASN A 202 -9.97 -27.05 17.43
CA ASN A 202 -9.78 -28.46 17.80
C ASN A 202 -8.78 -28.66 18.94
N VAL A 203 -8.28 -27.60 19.58
CA VAL A 203 -7.18 -27.70 20.58
C VAL A 203 -7.51 -28.65 21.75
N THR A 204 -8.79 -28.76 22.12
CA THR A 204 -9.29 -29.62 23.20
C THR A 204 -9.64 -31.04 22.74
N THR A 205 -9.91 -31.24 21.45
CA THR A 205 -10.33 -32.53 20.89
C THR A 205 -9.18 -33.30 20.23
N MET A 206 -8.09 -32.62 19.87
CA MET A 206 -6.91 -33.22 19.22
C MET A 206 -6.07 -34.13 20.15
N GLY A 207 -6.29 -34.09 21.47
CA GLY A 207 -5.54 -34.94 22.41
C GLY A 207 -4.03 -34.76 22.28
N ARG A 208 -3.32 -35.81 21.84
CA ARG A 208 -1.86 -35.78 21.65
C ARG A 208 -1.41 -34.95 20.44
N ASP A 209 -2.30 -34.70 19.48
CA ASP A 209 -2.02 -33.90 18.29
C ASP A 209 -2.22 -32.38 18.55
N SER A 210 -2.68 -32.02 19.75
CA SER A 210 -2.77 -30.63 20.18
C SER A 210 -1.38 -30.00 20.25
N PRO A 211 -1.20 -28.73 19.83
CA PRO A 211 0.10 -28.07 19.93
C PRO A 211 0.57 -27.87 21.38
N ALA A 212 -0.31 -27.98 22.38
CA ALA A 212 0.01 -27.75 23.78
C ALA A 212 1.20 -28.61 24.27
N GLY A 213 2.25 -27.96 24.77
CA GLY A 213 3.48 -28.58 25.25
C GLY A 213 4.43 -29.12 24.17
N LEU A 214 4.03 -29.07 22.89
CA LEU A 214 4.84 -29.59 21.78
C LEU A 214 5.88 -28.59 21.28
N SER A 215 6.88 -29.11 20.57
CA SER A 215 7.82 -28.30 19.79
C SER A 215 7.38 -28.33 18.33
N VAL A 216 7.05 -27.17 17.78
CA VAL A 216 6.44 -27.03 16.44
C VAL A 216 7.48 -26.49 15.46
N LEU A 217 7.44 -26.96 14.21
CA LEU A 217 8.20 -26.44 13.08
C LEU A 217 7.21 -25.96 12.02
N GLU A 218 7.32 -24.71 11.59
CA GLU A 218 6.54 -24.14 10.48
C GLU A 218 7.41 -23.98 9.24
N LEU A 219 6.96 -24.56 8.11
CA LEU A 219 7.62 -24.48 6.81
C LEU A 219 6.86 -23.50 5.91
N GLY A 220 7.57 -22.51 5.36
CA GLY A 220 6.92 -21.48 4.54
C GLY A 220 5.98 -20.61 5.37
N ALA A 221 6.50 -20.10 6.49
CA ALA A 221 5.72 -19.40 7.49
C ALA A 221 5.08 -18.09 6.98
N GLY A 222 5.65 -17.43 5.98
CA GLY A 222 5.21 -16.12 5.49
C GLY A 222 5.13 -15.11 6.64
N THR A 223 3.91 -14.73 7.02
CA THR A 223 3.67 -13.84 8.15
C THR A 223 3.88 -14.49 9.53
N GLY A 224 3.88 -15.82 9.61
CA GLY A 224 4.07 -16.61 10.83
C GLY A 224 2.81 -16.84 11.68
N LEU A 225 1.62 -16.46 11.20
CA LEU A 225 0.39 -16.53 12.01
C LEU A 225 0.08 -17.95 12.52
N ALA A 226 0.27 -19.01 11.72
CA ALA A 226 -0.11 -20.35 12.13
C ALA A 226 0.84 -20.92 13.20
N GLY A 227 2.15 -20.68 13.10
CA GLY A 227 3.08 -21.00 14.17
C GLY A 227 2.83 -20.16 15.43
N LEU A 228 2.55 -18.86 15.28
CA LEU A 228 2.21 -17.99 16.41
C LEU A 228 0.91 -18.44 17.10
N SER A 229 -0.09 -18.90 16.35
CA SER A 229 -1.31 -19.46 16.93
C SER A 229 -1.02 -20.76 17.70
N ALA A 230 -0.14 -21.63 17.18
CA ALA A 230 0.30 -22.81 17.92
C ALA A 230 1.01 -22.43 19.24
N ARG A 231 1.86 -21.40 19.24
CA ARG A 231 2.48 -20.85 20.46
C ARG A 231 1.43 -20.32 21.43
N ALA A 232 0.47 -19.54 20.95
CA ALA A 232 -0.65 -19.00 21.72
C ALA A 232 -1.56 -20.10 22.29
N LEU A 233 -1.67 -21.25 21.63
CA LEU A 233 -2.42 -22.41 22.09
C LEU A 233 -1.60 -23.34 23.02
N GLY A 234 -0.38 -22.94 23.39
CA GLY A 234 0.41 -23.59 24.43
C GLY A 234 1.59 -24.42 23.93
N ALA A 235 1.97 -24.33 22.65
CA ALA A 235 3.22 -24.95 22.20
C ALA A 235 4.41 -24.47 23.05
N ARG A 236 5.30 -25.40 23.40
CA ARG A 236 6.49 -25.12 24.20
C ARG A 236 7.45 -24.19 23.45
N GLN A 237 7.62 -24.45 22.16
CA GLN A 237 8.44 -23.66 21.26
C GLN A 237 7.95 -23.81 19.83
N VAL A 238 8.24 -22.80 19.01
CA VAL A 238 7.95 -22.82 17.58
C VAL A 238 9.21 -22.38 16.84
N MET A 239 9.63 -23.19 15.87
CA MET A 239 10.70 -22.86 14.94
C MET A 239 10.07 -22.45 13.62
N PHE A 240 10.32 -21.22 13.20
CA PHE A 240 9.78 -20.67 11.96
C PHE A 240 10.82 -20.76 10.85
N THR A 241 10.40 -21.17 9.65
CA THR A 241 11.28 -21.25 8.48
C THR A 241 10.60 -20.72 7.22
N ASP A 242 11.39 -20.07 6.37
CA ASP A 242 10.96 -19.55 5.07
C ASP A 242 12.18 -19.28 4.16
N LEU A 243 11.95 -18.84 2.93
CA LEU A 243 12.95 -18.32 2.01
C LEU A 243 13.59 -17.05 2.58
N LYS A 244 14.84 -16.77 2.17
CA LYS A 244 15.64 -15.64 2.67
C LYS A 244 14.92 -14.29 2.57
N ALA A 245 14.13 -14.09 1.51
CA ALA A 245 13.38 -12.86 1.27
C ALA A 245 12.23 -12.63 2.27
N ALA A 246 11.64 -13.70 2.83
CA ALA A 246 10.55 -13.61 3.80
C ALA A 246 11.03 -13.40 5.25
N LEU A 247 12.31 -13.72 5.53
CA LEU A 247 12.84 -13.69 6.90
C LEU A 247 12.77 -12.31 7.59
N PRO A 248 13.00 -11.15 6.93
CA PRO A 248 12.83 -9.86 7.58
C PRO A 248 11.40 -9.64 8.11
N TRP A 249 10.39 -9.92 7.29
CA TRP A 249 8.97 -9.81 7.64
C TRP A 249 8.57 -10.78 8.75
N LEU A 250 8.96 -12.04 8.61
CA LEU A 250 8.70 -13.07 9.60
C LEU A 250 9.31 -12.72 10.97
N ARG A 251 10.55 -12.22 11.00
CA ARG A 251 11.21 -11.79 12.25
C ARG A 251 10.49 -10.61 12.89
N GLN A 252 10.02 -9.65 12.10
CA GLN A 252 9.25 -8.53 12.62
C GLN A 252 7.96 -9.00 13.30
N ASN A 253 7.23 -9.93 12.69
CA ASN A 253 6.01 -10.50 13.29
C ASN A 253 6.32 -11.32 14.54
N ILE A 254 7.42 -12.08 14.57
CA ILE A 254 7.85 -12.76 15.80
C ILE A 254 8.16 -11.75 16.91
N ALA A 255 8.89 -10.67 16.59
CA ALA A 255 9.26 -9.63 17.56
C ALA A 255 8.04 -8.94 18.20
N LEU A 256 6.96 -8.73 17.44
CA LEU A 256 5.70 -8.18 17.95
C LEU A 256 5.00 -9.09 18.98
N ASN A 257 5.43 -10.34 19.07
CA ASN A 257 4.77 -11.42 19.82
C ASN A 257 5.73 -12.15 20.78
N GLU A 258 6.89 -11.57 21.12
CA GLU A 258 7.91 -12.22 21.96
C GLU A 258 7.38 -12.69 23.32
N ARG A 259 6.37 -12.00 23.87
CA ARG A 259 5.76 -12.30 25.17
C ARG A 259 4.64 -13.34 25.13
N LEU A 260 4.39 -13.97 23.97
CA LEU A 260 3.36 -14.99 23.85
C LEU A 260 3.62 -16.14 24.82
N GLY A 261 2.65 -16.36 25.72
CA GLY A 261 2.66 -17.45 26.69
C GLY A 261 3.30 -17.11 28.05
N GLU A 262 3.79 -15.89 28.26
CA GLU A 262 4.24 -15.44 29.58
C GLU A 262 3.05 -15.22 30.55
N ASP A 263 1.90 -14.77 30.04
CA ASP A 263 0.69 -14.51 30.83
C ASP A 263 0.02 -15.77 31.41
N ARG A 264 0.37 -16.98 30.90
CA ARG A 264 -0.17 -18.25 31.42
C ARG A 264 0.66 -18.89 32.53
N ALA A 265 1.86 -18.39 32.80
CA ALA A 265 2.73 -18.92 33.85
C ALA A 265 2.41 -18.38 35.26
N GLY A 266 1.40 -17.50 35.38
CA GLY A 266 0.98 -16.86 36.64
C GLY A 266 -0.34 -17.35 37.23
N GLY A 267 -0.91 -18.47 36.77
CA GLY A 267 -2.17 -19.05 37.24
C GLY A 267 -2.00 -20.40 37.92
#